data_AF-A0A0G0ALL4-F1
#
_entry.id   AF-A0A0G0ALL4-F1
#
_cell.length_a   1.000
_cell.length_b   1.000
_cell.length_c   1.000
_cell.angle_alpha   90.00
_cell.angle_beta   90.00
_cell.angle_gamma   90.00
#
_symmetry.space_group_name_H-M   'P 1'
#
loop_
_entity.id
_entity.type
_entity.pdbx_description
1 polymer ?
#
loop_
_entity_poly.entity_id
_entity_poly.type
_entity_poly.pdbx_seq_one_letter_code
_entity_poly.pdbx_strand_id
1 'polypeptide(L)'
;MRKNPLDFCKKVVNKLKSKYKNREIKLATIAIIIMGCFFYGDYIKNSLFLEVKAEELDKSSEIATVKVPESWNLNNKEDEFNFVLKKEEEDILKNEYAKLELEIKNITKDHPIEEMAPFIAKYDNKIAALIVGIAKKESNWGKRSPSKNGQTCYNYWGYKGQGSRGLGMGYGCFASPEEAVNAIGGRISELVNQNIDTPAEMVVWKCGRSCAATGGQAAANKWIADVNVYYKRIAMLAS
;
A
#
# COMPACT_ATOMS: atom_id res chain seq x y z
N MET A 1 -28.75 2.71 -26.59
CA MET A 1 -27.95 1.46 -26.77
C MET A 1 -26.53 1.83 -27.18
N ARG A 2 -25.55 1.82 -26.25
CA ARG A 2 -24.13 2.03 -26.58
C ARG A 2 -23.59 0.73 -27.19
N LYS A 3 -23.07 0.77 -28.42
CA LYS A 3 -22.50 -0.41 -29.08
C LYS A 3 -21.19 -0.78 -28.39
N ASN A 4 -21.02 -2.06 -28.04
CA ASN A 4 -19.82 -2.57 -27.39
C ASN A 4 -18.59 -2.22 -28.26
N PRO A 5 -17.54 -1.56 -27.71
CA PRO A 5 -16.33 -1.23 -28.46
C PRO A 5 -15.67 -2.46 -29.11
N LEU A 6 -15.79 -3.63 -28.47
CA LEU A 6 -15.29 -4.89 -28.99
C LEU A 6 -16.04 -5.34 -30.26
N ASP A 7 -17.32 -5.01 -30.41
CA ASP A 7 -18.09 -5.34 -31.61
C ASP A 7 -17.66 -4.48 -32.81
N PHE A 8 -17.25 -3.23 -32.55
CA PHE A 8 -16.65 -2.38 -33.58
C PHE A 8 -15.28 -2.93 -34.01
N CYS A 9 -14.37 -3.24 -33.06
CA CYS A 9 -13.06 -3.81 -33.39
C CYS A 9 -13.22 -5.16 -34.13
N LYS A 10 -14.14 -6.05 -33.73
CA LYS A 10 -14.44 -7.31 -34.42
C LYS A 10 -14.91 -7.08 -35.86
N LYS A 11 -15.82 -6.13 -36.08
CA LYS A 11 -16.35 -5.81 -37.42
C LYS A 11 -15.28 -5.27 -38.35
N VAL A 12 -14.39 -4.40 -37.84
CA VAL A 12 -13.26 -3.85 -38.61
C VAL A 12 -12.23 -4.93 -38.94
N VAL A 13 -11.84 -5.76 -37.97
CA VAL A 13 -10.90 -6.88 -38.19
C VAL A 13 -11.43 -7.87 -39.22
N ASN A 14 -12.71 -8.23 -39.14
CA ASN A 14 -13.32 -9.17 -40.10
C ASN A 14 -13.42 -8.59 -41.52
N LYS A 15 -13.65 -7.28 -41.68
CA LYS A 15 -13.66 -6.61 -42.98
C LYS A 15 -12.28 -6.53 -43.62
N LEU A 16 -11.21 -6.48 -42.81
CA LEU A 16 -9.83 -6.41 -43.29
C LEU A 16 -9.25 -7.79 -43.61
N LYS A 17 -9.77 -8.86 -42.99
CA LYS A 17 -9.36 -10.24 -43.29
C LYS A 17 -9.56 -10.63 -44.76
N SER A 18 -10.52 -10.04 -45.46
CA SER A 18 -10.81 -10.33 -46.87
C SER A 18 -10.10 -9.41 -47.87
N LYS A 19 -9.49 -8.30 -47.42
CA LYS A 19 -8.97 -7.25 -48.31
C LYS A 19 -7.50 -7.43 -48.72
N TYR A 20 -6.67 -8.07 -47.89
CA TYR A 20 -5.24 -8.21 -48.14
C TYR A 20 -4.84 -9.66 -48.48
N LYS A 21 -4.20 -9.85 -49.65
CA LYS A 21 -3.69 -11.15 -50.12
C LYS A 21 -2.35 -11.55 -49.47
N ASN A 22 -1.50 -10.59 -49.11
CA ASN A 22 -0.21 -10.87 -48.48
C ASN A 22 -0.39 -11.13 -46.97
N ARG A 23 0.05 -12.30 -46.51
CA ARG A 23 -0.11 -12.79 -45.13
C ARG A 23 0.62 -11.89 -44.11
N GLU A 24 1.78 -11.36 -44.44
CA GLU A 24 2.57 -10.55 -43.50
C GLU A 24 1.94 -9.17 -43.28
N ILE A 25 1.54 -8.50 -44.37
CA ILE A 25 0.83 -7.21 -44.33
C ILE A 25 -0.50 -7.33 -43.56
N LYS A 26 -1.20 -8.46 -43.75
CA LYS A 26 -2.45 -8.75 -43.04
C LYS A 26 -2.24 -8.91 -41.53
N LEU A 27 -1.17 -9.59 -41.10
CA LEU A 27 -0.87 -9.76 -39.69
C LEU A 27 -0.43 -8.46 -39.02
N ALA A 28 0.45 -7.70 -39.68
CA ALA A 28 0.91 -6.41 -39.17
C ALA A 28 -0.25 -5.41 -38.98
N THR A 29 -1.17 -5.34 -39.94
CA THR A 29 -2.34 -4.45 -39.86
C THR A 29 -3.28 -4.83 -38.72
N ILE A 30 -3.50 -6.13 -38.48
CA ILE A 30 -4.33 -6.61 -37.37
C ILE A 30 -3.67 -6.29 -36.02
N ALA A 31 -2.36 -6.47 -35.90
CA ALA A 31 -1.62 -6.19 -34.67
C ALA A 31 -1.69 -4.70 -34.27
N ILE A 32 -1.53 -3.78 -35.23
CA ILE A 32 -1.64 -2.33 -35.00
C ILE A 32 -3.05 -1.96 -34.49
N ILE A 33 -4.10 -2.57 -35.05
CA ILE A 33 -5.48 -2.31 -34.63
C ILE A 33 -5.75 -2.86 -33.24
N ILE A 34 -5.25 -4.05 -32.90
CA ILE A 34 -5.39 -4.63 -31.55
C ILE A 34 -4.68 -3.74 -30.53
N MET A 35 -3.45 -3.32 -30.85
CA MET A 35 -2.66 -2.41 -30.01
C MET A 35 -3.40 -1.08 -29.82
N GLY A 36 -3.96 -0.50 -30.89
CA GLY A 36 -4.81 0.69 -30.82
C GLY A 36 -6.09 0.50 -30.00
N CYS A 37 -6.78 -0.64 -30.13
CA CYS A 37 -7.98 -0.93 -29.33
C CYS A 37 -7.63 -1.12 -27.83
N PHE A 38 -6.44 -1.64 -27.49
CA PHE A 38 -5.95 -1.72 -26.12
C PHE A 38 -5.72 -0.32 -25.52
N PHE A 39 -4.96 0.53 -26.22
CA PHE A 39 -4.70 1.90 -25.76
C PHE A 39 -5.97 2.77 -25.72
N TYR A 40 -6.92 2.55 -26.63
CA TYR A 40 -8.21 3.24 -26.61
C TYR A 40 -9.08 2.79 -25.43
N GLY A 41 -9.01 1.51 -25.03
CA GLY A 41 -9.69 1.01 -23.84
C GLY A 41 -9.18 1.66 -22.55
N ASP A 42 -7.86 1.80 -22.43
CA ASP A 42 -7.25 2.48 -21.28
C ASP A 42 -7.53 3.99 -21.30
N TYR A 43 -7.53 4.63 -22.47
CA TYR A 43 -7.91 6.04 -22.61
C TYR A 43 -9.37 6.29 -22.20
N ILE A 44 -10.30 5.43 -22.62
CA ILE A 44 -11.72 5.55 -22.23
C ILE A 44 -11.91 5.25 -20.74
N LYS A 45 -11.17 4.29 -20.16
CA LYS A 45 -11.22 4.06 -18.71
C LYS A 45 -10.72 5.27 -17.94
N ASN A 46 -9.61 5.87 -18.35
CA ASN A 46 -9.09 7.08 -17.71
C ASN A 46 -10.02 8.28 -17.90
N SER A 47 -10.62 8.45 -19.08
CA SER A 47 -11.57 9.54 -19.32
C SER A 47 -12.85 9.34 -18.51
N LEU A 48 -13.38 8.12 -18.44
CA LEU A 48 -14.55 7.79 -17.62
C LEU A 48 -14.26 7.95 -16.13
N PHE A 49 -13.05 7.62 -15.67
CA PHE A 49 -12.63 7.82 -14.28
C PHE A 49 -12.49 9.31 -13.95
N LEU A 50 -11.98 10.11 -14.88
CA LEU A 50 -11.92 11.57 -14.76
C LEU A 50 -13.31 12.21 -14.82
N GLU A 51 -14.22 11.67 -15.63
CA GLU A 51 -15.61 12.13 -15.76
C GLU A 51 -16.43 11.75 -14.52
N VAL A 52 -16.25 10.56 -13.94
CA VAL A 52 -16.82 10.15 -12.63
C VAL A 52 -16.30 11.03 -11.51
N LYS A 53 -14.99 11.35 -11.50
CA LYS A 53 -14.38 12.22 -10.50
C LYS A 53 -14.83 13.68 -10.65
N ALA A 54 -15.07 14.13 -11.87
CA ALA A 54 -15.66 15.44 -12.15
C ALA A 54 -17.15 15.48 -11.76
N GLU A 55 -17.91 14.40 -12.00
CA GLU A 55 -19.32 14.27 -11.63
C GLU A 55 -19.52 14.15 -10.10
N GLU A 56 -18.58 13.55 -9.36
CA GLU A 56 -18.54 13.59 -7.88
C GLU A 56 -18.26 15.00 -7.34
N LEU A 57 -17.37 15.76 -8.00
CA LEU A 57 -17.08 17.15 -7.63
C LEU A 57 -18.22 18.11 -8.00
N ASP A 58 -18.94 17.83 -9.08
CA ASP A 58 -20.10 18.63 -9.54
C ASP A 58 -21.35 18.33 -8.69
N LYS A 59 -21.60 17.06 -8.34
CA LYS A 59 -22.67 16.67 -7.39
C LYS A 59 -22.47 17.22 -5.99
N SER A 60 -21.24 17.43 -5.54
CA SER A 60 -20.92 18.16 -4.30
C SER A 60 -21.39 19.62 -4.36
N SER A 61 -21.42 20.23 -5.56
CA SER A 61 -21.83 21.62 -5.75
C SER A 61 -23.31 21.81 -6.12
N GLU A 62 -23.98 20.79 -6.68
CA GLU A 62 -25.42 20.83 -7.02
C GLU A 62 -26.37 20.32 -5.91
N ILE A 63 -25.87 19.78 -4.79
CA ILE A 63 -26.70 19.49 -3.60
C ILE A 63 -27.34 20.77 -3.00
N ALA A 64 -26.92 21.96 -3.44
CA ALA A 64 -27.47 23.24 -2.99
C ALA A 64 -28.88 23.59 -3.51
N THR A 65 -29.49 22.86 -4.46
CA THR A 65 -30.81 23.27 -5.02
C THR A 65 -31.83 22.15 -5.29
N VAL A 66 -31.85 21.08 -4.51
CA VAL A 66 -33.05 20.21 -4.48
C VAL A 66 -34.09 20.84 -3.55
N LYS A 67 -35.18 21.39 -4.11
CA LYS A 67 -36.35 21.78 -3.30
C LYS A 67 -37.02 20.52 -2.76
N VAL A 68 -36.62 20.14 -1.55
CA VAL A 68 -37.29 19.10 -0.78
C VAL A 68 -38.68 19.61 -0.38
N PRO A 69 -39.76 18.84 -0.61
CA PRO A 69 -41.09 19.22 -0.14
C PRO A 69 -41.09 19.40 1.37
N GLU A 70 -41.70 20.49 1.84
CA GLU A 70 -41.74 21.02 3.22
C GLU A 70 -42.27 20.02 4.28
N SER A 71 -42.73 18.84 3.86
CA SER A 71 -43.23 17.75 4.70
C SER A 71 -42.23 16.65 5.01
N TRP A 72 -40.99 16.73 4.51
CA TRP A 72 -39.94 15.75 4.79
C TRP A 72 -38.99 16.29 5.85
N ASN A 73 -39.08 15.75 7.07
CA ASN A 73 -38.18 16.09 8.17
C ASN A 73 -36.80 15.45 7.91
N LEU A 74 -35.90 16.20 7.27
CA LEU A 74 -34.61 15.72 6.74
C LEU A 74 -33.55 15.41 7.79
N ASN A 75 -33.65 16.01 9.00
CA ASN A 75 -32.61 15.88 10.02
C ASN A 75 -32.40 14.43 10.50
N ASN A 76 -33.46 13.60 10.51
CA ASN A 76 -33.34 12.21 10.97
C ASN A 76 -32.74 11.24 9.93
N LYS A 77 -32.80 11.54 8.63
CA LYS A 77 -32.36 10.61 7.57
C LYS A 77 -30.90 10.79 7.19
N GLU A 78 -30.38 12.01 7.30
CA GLU A 78 -28.95 12.29 7.07
C GLU A 78 -28.10 11.65 8.16
N ASP A 79 -28.55 11.70 9.41
CA ASP A 79 -27.91 11.01 10.55
C ASP A 79 -27.97 9.49 10.42
N GLU A 80 -29.09 8.93 9.94
CA GLU A 80 -29.25 7.49 9.70
C GLU A 80 -28.35 7.00 8.56
N PHE A 81 -28.24 7.75 7.46
CA PHE A 81 -27.36 7.43 6.34
C PHE A 81 -25.88 7.53 6.72
N ASN A 82 -25.47 8.60 7.41
CA ASN A 82 -24.11 8.78 7.91
C ASN A 82 -23.71 7.68 8.91
N PHE A 83 -24.66 7.19 9.72
CA PHE A 83 -24.43 6.07 10.63
C PHE A 83 -24.18 4.76 9.88
N VAL A 84 -24.95 4.48 8.83
CA VAL A 84 -24.77 3.29 7.99
C VAL A 84 -23.42 3.33 7.27
N LEU A 85 -23.05 4.47 6.68
CA LEU A 85 -21.76 4.64 6.00
C LEU A 85 -20.57 4.42 6.96
N LYS A 86 -20.59 5.06 8.13
CA LYS A 86 -19.51 4.87 9.13
C LYS A 86 -19.37 3.42 9.56
N LYS A 87 -20.50 2.73 9.75
CA LYS A 87 -20.49 1.32 10.13
C LYS A 87 -19.90 0.44 9.02
N GLU A 88 -20.25 0.71 7.76
CA GLU A 88 -19.70 0.01 6.60
C GLU A 88 -18.19 0.27 6.45
N GLU A 89 -17.76 1.52 6.61
CA GLU A 89 -16.32 1.89 6.65
C GLU A 89 -15.57 1.16 7.78
N GLU A 90 -16.13 1.13 8.99
CA GLU A 90 -15.54 0.42 10.14
C GLU A 90 -15.42 -1.09 9.88
N ASP A 91 -16.45 -1.71 9.29
CA ASP A 91 -16.44 -3.13 8.95
C ASP A 91 -15.42 -3.46 7.84
N ILE A 92 -15.30 -2.58 6.83
CA ILE A 92 -14.28 -2.69 5.77
C ILE A 92 -12.88 -2.59 6.38
N LEU A 93 -12.63 -1.54 7.16
CA LEU A 93 -11.34 -1.33 7.82
C LEU A 93 -10.98 -2.52 8.71
N LYS A 94 -11.93 -3.02 9.51
CA LYS A 94 -11.73 -4.19 10.36
C LYS A 94 -11.37 -5.44 9.58
N ASN A 95 -11.97 -5.65 8.41
CA ASN A 95 -11.63 -6.75 7.52
C ASN A 95 -10.21 -6.59 6.94
N GLU A 96 -9.85 -5.39 6.48
CA GLU A 96 -8.50 -5.08 5.99
C GLU A 96 -7.44 -5.29 7.07
N TYR A 97 -7.68 -4.81 8.28
CA TYR A 97 -6.82 -5.04 9.45
C TYR A 97 -6.62 -6.54 9.73
N ALA A 98 -7.71 -7.31 9.77
CA ALA A 98 -7.62 -8.75 10.03
C ALA A 98 -6.87 -9.50 8.92
N LYS A 99 -7.07 -9.11 7.66
CA LYS A 99 -6.36 -9.69 6.50
C LYS A 99 -4.86 -9.37 6.55
N LEU A 100 -4.50 -8.12 6.84
CA LEU A 100 -3.11 -7.71 6.96
C LEU A 100 -2.43 -8.39 8.15
N GLU A 101 -3.08 -8.45 9.31
CA GLU A 101 -2.56 -9.15 10.49
C GLU A 101 -2.27 -10.63 10.17
N LEU A 102 -3.20 -11.32 9.52
CA LEU A 102 -3.03 -12.72 9.16
C LEU A 102 -1.85 -12.93 8.21
N GLU A 103 -1.69 -12.06 7.21
CA GLU A 103 -0.57 -12.17 6.28
C GLU A 103 0.77 -11.88 6.95
N ILE A 104 0.84 -10.89 7.84
CA ILE A 104 2.04 -10.62 8.64
C ILE A 104 2.38 -11.85 9.46
N LYS A 105 1.42 -12.44 10.19
CA LYS A 105 1.65 -13.68 10.96
C LYS A 105 2.18 -14.81 10.07
N ASN A 106 1.61 -15.01 8.88
CA ASN A 106 2.05 -16.03 7.94
C ASN A 106 3.49 -15.80 7.47
N ILE A 107 3.86 -14.54 7.20
CA ILE A 107 5.22 -14.16 6.76
C ILE A 107 6.23 -14.38 7.89
N THR A 108 5.85 -14.00 9.12
CA THR A 108 6.76 -13.93 10.26
C THR A 108 6.69 -15.16 11.16
N LYS A 109 5.95 -16.19 10.76
CA LYS A 109 5.70 -17.40 11.54
C LYS A 109 6.97 -17.95 12.20
N ASP A 110 6.87 -18.34 13.47
CA ASP A 110 7.95 -18.90 14.29
C ASP A 110 9.12 -17.91 14.52
N HIS A 111 8.85 -16.60 14.45
CA HIS A 111 9.80 -15.54 14.80
C HIS A 111 9.22 -14.61 15.86
N PRO A 112 10.06 -13.99 16.71
CA PRO A 112 9.58 -13.10 17.77
C PRO A 112 8.69 -11.94 17.30
N ILE A 113 8.87 -11.40 16.08
CA ILE A 113 8.00 -10.34 15.56
C ILE A 113 6.55 -10.79 15.31
N GLU A 114 6.25 -12.09 15.29
CA GLU A 114 4.89 -12.58 15.02
C GLU A 114 3.87 -12.03 16.04
N GLU A 115 4.25 -11.91 17.30
CA GLU A 115 3.40 -11.33 18.36
C GLU A 115 3.08 -9.85 18.14
N MET A 116 3.86 -9.16 17.30
CA MET A 116 3.69 -7.75 16.97
C MET A 116 2.68 -7.52 15.85
N ALA A 117 2.30 -8.58 15.11
CA ALA A 117 1.39 -8.50 13.97
C ALA A 117 0.09 -7.69 14.23
N PRO A 118 -0.65 -7.87 15.34
CA PRO A 118 -1.88 -7.09 15.58
C PRO A 118 -1.63 -5.58 15.76
N PHE A 119 -0.42 -5.17 16.17
CA PHE A 119 -0.06 -3.75 16.28
C PHE A 119 0.46 -3.21 14.94
N ILE A 120 1.22 -4.02 14.19
CA ILE A 120 1.74 -3.63 12.87
C ILE A 120 0.59 -3.45 11.88
N ALA A 121 -0.43 -4.31 11.97
CA ALA A 121 -1.58 -4.26 11.08
C ALA A 121 -2.38 -2.96 11.21
N LYS A 122 -2.30 -2.23 12.32
CA LYS A 122 -2.99 -0.94 12.50
C LYS A 122 -2.46 0.18 11.58
N TYR A 123 -1.32 -0.03 10.93
CA TYR A 123 -0.75 0.90 9.96
C TYR A 123 -1.19 0.53 8.55
N ASP A 124 -1.15 1.50 7.63
CA ASP A 124 -1.39 1.21 6.22
C ASP A 124 -0.39 0.16 5.67
N ASN A 125 -0.77 -0.47 4.56
CA ASN A 125 0.00 -1.57 3.98
C ASN A 125 1.45 -1.18 3.65
N LYS A 126 1.74 0.06 3.23
CA LYS A 126 3.11 0.48 2.91
C LYS A 126 3.95 0.56 4.18
N ILE A 127 3.44 1.20 5.22
CA ILE A 127 4.13 1.34 6.50
C ILE A 127 4.32 -0.02 7.15
N ALA A 128 3.28 -0.86 7.20
CA ALA A 128 3.38 -2.22 7.70
C ALA A 128 4.44 -3.03 6.94
N ALA A 129 4.50 -2.90 5.62
CA ALA A 129 5.48 -3.59 4.80
C ALA A 129 6.93 -3.13 5.09
N LEU A 130 7.14 -1.84 5.32
CA LEU A 130 8.44 -1.28 5.72
C LEU A 130 8.84 -1.76 7.12
N ILE A 131 7.90 -1.76 8.08
CA ILE A 131 8.13 -2.30 9.44
C ILE A 131 8.61 -3.75 9.35
N VAL A 132 7.90 -4.62 8.63
CA VAL A 132 8.23 -6.05 8.53
C VAL A 132 9.54 -6.27 7.76
N GLY A 133 9.73 -5.56 6.65
CA GLY A 133 10.92 -5.71 5.79
C GLY A 133 12.21 -5.26 6.49
N ILE A 134 12.19 -4.12 7.18
CA ILE A 134 13.34 -3.63 7.94
C ILE A 134 13.66 -4.59 9.09
N ALA A 135 12.65 -5.06 9.83
CA ALA A 135 12.89 -6.01 10.91
C ALA A 135 13.52 -7.33 10.43
N LYS A 136 13.15 -7.83 9.24
CA LYS A 136 13.83 -8.99 8.66
C LYS A 136 15.31 -8.69 8.51
N LYS A 137 15.62 -7.52 7.96
CA LYS A 137 16.97 -7.17 7.58
C LYS A 137 17.87 -6.94 8.80
N GLU A 138 17.37 -6.26 9.81
CA GLU A 138 18.18 -5.81 10.95
C GLU A 138 18.37 -6.89 12.01
N SER A 139 17.36 -7.72 12.26
CA SER A 139 17.37 -8.69 13.36
C SER A 139 16.98 -10.11 12.97
N ASN A 140 16.69 -10.34 11.69
CA ASN A 140 16.00 -11.55 11.24
C ASN A 140 14.70 -11.75 12.04
N TRP A 141 13.86 -10.70 12.08
CA TRP A 141 12.57 -10.68 12.79
C TRP A 141 12.67 -10.97 14.29
N GLY A 142 13.70 -10.43 14.93
CA GLY A 142 13.90 -10.54 16.37
C GLY A 142 14.68 -11.76 16.82
N LYS A 143 15.13 -12.64 15.90
CA LYS A 143 16.08 -13.73 16.24
C LYS A 143 17.40 -13.19 16.80
N ARG A 144 17.75 -11.95 16.46
CA ARG A 144 18.90 -11.21 17.00
C ARG A 144 18.41 -9.91 17.60
N SER A 145 18.15 -9.92 18.89
CA SER A 145 17.60 -8.76 19.61
C SER A 145 18.53 -8.32 20.72
N PRO A 146 18.62 -7.01 20.99
CA PRO A 146 19.36 -6.53 22.16
C PRO A 146 18.69 -7.03 23.43
N SER A 147 19.48 -7.15 24.49
CA SER A 147 18.99 -7.48 25.82
C SER A 147 19.49 -6.47 26.85
N LYS A 148 18.77 -6.41 27.98
CA LYS A 148 19.12 -5.58 29.13
C LYS A 148 18.74 -6.33 30.40
N ASN A 149 19.71 -6.47 31.31
CA ASN A 149 19.53 -7.16 32.59
C ASN A 149 18.93 -8.58 32.43
N GLY A 150 19.43 -9.35 31.46
CA GLY A 150 18.97 -10.72 31.19
C GLY A 150 17.62 -10.82 30.50
N GLN A 151 16.95 -9.71 30.17
CA GLN A 151 15.67 -9.69 29.48
C GLN A 151 15.82 -9.14 28.07
N THR A 152 15.12 -9.73 27.11
CA THR A 152 15.05 -9.23 25.72
C THR A 152 14.43 -7.83 25.68
N CYS A 153 14.95 -7.00 24.78
CA CYS A 153 14.38 -5.72 24.40
C CYS A 153 13.68 -5.90 23.05
N TYR A 154 12.43 -5.41 22.91
CA TYR A 154 11.64 -5.56 21.69
C TYR A 154 12.10 -4.65 20.54
N ASN A 155 13.38 -4.65 20.18
CA ASN A 155 13.93 -3.81 19.13
C ASN A 155 14.51 -4.66 18.00
N TYR A 156 13.71 -4.78 16.95
CA TYR A 156 14.02 -5.63 15.79
C TYR A 156 14.54 -4.83 14.59
N TRP A 157 14.65 -3.50 14.71
CA TRP A 157 14.95 -2.57 13.61
C TRP A 157 16.28 -1.84 13.77
N GLY A 158 17.05 -2.14 14.82
CA GLY A 158 18.30 -1.43 15.10
C GLY A 158 18.09 0.02 15.54
N TYR A 159 16.90 0.35 16.05
CA TYR A 159 16.55 1.72 16.43
C TYR A 159 17.39 2.22 17.61
N LYS A 160 17.91 3.45 17.51
CA LYS A 160 18.84 4.04 18.49
C LYS A 160 18.17 4.95 19.51
N GLY A 161 16.91 5.36 19.29
CA GLY A 161 16.16 6.15 20.26
C GLY A 161 15.85 5.34 21.52
N GLN A 162 15.73 6.02 22.67
CA GLN A 162 15.45 5.37 23.95
C GLN A 162 14.04 4.78 23.96
N GLY A 163 13.90 3.57 24.51
CA GLY A 163 12.60 3.02 24.89
C GLY A 163 12.29 3.28 26.36
N SER A 164 11.15 2.80 26.85
CA SER A 164 10.73 2.89 28.25
C SER A 164 11.74 2.28 29.23
N ARG A 165 12.53 1.29 28.78
CA ARG A 165 13.62 0.69 29.57
C ARG A 165 14.99 1.30 29.24
N GLY A 166 15.02 2.47 28.59
CA GLY A 166 16.21 3.19 28.16
C GLY A 166 16.90 2.51 26.97
N LEU A 167 18.23 2.38 27.06
CA LEU A 167 19.05 1.67 26.07
C LEU A 167 19.49 0.29 26.58
N GLY A 168 19.54 -0.69 25.68
CA GLY A 168 20.14 -2.02 25.85
C GLY A 168 21.09 -2.31 24.69
N MET A 169 22.35 -2.63 24.98
CA MET A 169 23.41 -2.87 23.97
C MET A 169 23.56 -1.74 22.93
N GLY A 170 23.30 -0.48 23.32
CA GLY A 170 23.37 0.68 22.43
C GLY A 170 22.18 0.82 21.47
N TYR A 171 21.07 0.14 21.72
CA TYR A 171 19.80 0.24 21.00
C TYR A 171 18.65 0.56 21.97
N GLY A 172 17.55 1.12 21.46
CA GLY A 172 16.33 1.31 22.25
C GLY A 172 15.86 0.03 22.89
N CYS A 173 15.53 0.07 24.18
CA CYS A 173 14.99 -1.07 24.91
C CYS A 173 13.52 -0.83 25.23
N PHE A 174 12.64 -1.38 24.38
CA PHE A 174 11.19 -1.34 24.56
C PHE A 174 10.75 -2.47 25.49
N ALA A 175 9.78 -2.19 26.36
CA ALA A 175 9.23 -3.11 27.35
C ALA A 175 8.15 -4.03 26.78
N SER A 176 7.47 -3.63 25.71
CA SER A 176 6.38 -4.40 25.11
C SER A 176 6.43 -4.40 23.57
N PRO A 177 5.80 -5.40 22.92
CA PRO A 177 5.58 -5.42 21.48
C PRO A 177 4.87 -4.17 20.95
N GLU A 178 3.82 -3.72 21.65
CA GLU A 178 3.04 -2.53 21.26
C GLU A 178 3.87 -1.25 21.33
N GLU A 179 4.64 -1.05 22.40
CA GLU A 179 5.51 0.12 22.54
C GLU A 179 6.53 0.19 21.39
N ALA A 180 7.16 -0.95 21.10
CA ALA A 180 8.13 -1.03 20.01
C ALA A 180 7.50 -0.69 18.67
N VAL A 181 6.36 -1.29 18.35
CA VAL A 181 5.66 -1.03 17.08
C VAL A 181 5.19 0.42 16.99
N ASN A 182 4.71 1.02 18.07
CA ASN A 182 4.29 2.42 18.07
C ASN A 182 5.46 3.38 17.84
N ALA A 183 6.60 3.13 18.48
CA ALA A 183 7.80 3.96 18.29
C ALA A 183 8.34 3.86 16.85
N ILE A 184 8.41 2.63 16.32
CA ILE A 184 8.96 2.38 14.98
C ILE A 184 7.99 2.80 13.89
N GLY A 185 6.72 2.43 14.03
CA GLY A 185 5.65 2.81 13.13
C GLY A 185 5.53 4.33 13.06
N GLY A 186 5.50 5.04 14.19
CA GLY A 186 5.50 6.50 14.21
C GLY A 186 6.68 7.11 13.45
N ARG A 187 7.90 6.61 13.67
CA ARG A 187 9.09 7.09 12.95
C ARG A 187 9.02 6.80 11.45
N ILE A 188 8.54 5.63 11.04
CA ILE A 188 8.37 5.29 9.62
C ILE A 188 7.27 6.17 9.00
N SER A 189 6.16 6.42 9.70
CA SER A 189 5.09 7.33 9.25
C SER A 189 5.63 8.74 8.98
N GLU A 190 6.49 9.27 9.87
CA GLU A 190 7.13 10.58 9.66
C GLU A 190 7.96 10.63 8.36
N LEU A 191 8.66 9.54 8.04
CA LEU A 191 9.47 9.43 6.83
C LEU A 191 8.59 9.27 5.59
N VAL A 192 7.56 8.43 5.66
CA VAL A 192 6.58 8.26 4.58
C VAL A 192 5.88 9.59 4.26
N ASN A 193 5.51 10.37 5.27
CA ASN A 193 4.95 11.71 5.11
C ASN A 193 5.91 12.71 4.44
N GLN A 194 7.21 12.41 4.41
CA GLN A 194 8.23 13.18 3.69
C GLN A 194 8.49 12.63 2.27
N ASN A 195 7.63 11.74 1.77
CA ASN A 195 7.80 11.00 0.51
C ASN A 195 9.02 10.09 0.51
N ILE A 196 9.36 9.52 1.67
CA ILE A 196 10.33 8.44 1.81
C ILE A 196 9.52 7.17 2.05
N ASP A 197 8.88 6.65 1.01
CA ASP A 197 7.86 5.61 1.13
C ASP A 197 8.16 4.31 0.36
N THR A 198 9.31 4.25 -0.33
CA THR A 198 9.84 3.04 -0.95
C THR A 198 11.06 2.49 -0.21
N PRO A 199 11.39 1.19 -0.34
CA PRO A 199 12.63 0.64 0.23
C PRO A 199 13.90 1.35 -0.24
N ALA A 200 13.92 1.88 -1.47
CA ALA A 200 15.06 2.59 -2.02
C ALA A 200 15.30 3.93 -1.31
N GLU A 201 14.24 4.68 -1.03
CA GLU A 201 14.30 5.94 -0.28
C GLU A 201 14.50 5.67 1.21
N MET A 202 13.86 4.63 1.74
CA MET A 202 13.94 4.23 3.15
C MET A 202 15.34 3.73 3.56
N VAL A 203 16.30 3.68 2.64
CA VAL A 203 17.72 3.42 2.95
C VAL A 203 18.30 4.43 3.95
N VAL A 204 17.67 5.60 4.11
CA VAL A 204 17.99 6.55 5.18
C VAL A 204 17.88 5.93 6.59
N TRP A 205 17.05 4.90 6.78
CA TRP A 205 16.99 4.13 8.02
C TRP A 205 18.34 3.46 8.33
N LYS A 206 18.99 2.92 7.30
CA LYS A 206 20.26 2.19 7.43
C LYS A 206 21.45 3.12 7.70
N CYS A 207 21.56 4.21 6.94
CA CYS A 207 22.80 4.99 6.88
C CYS A 207 22.61 6.51 7.05
N GLY A 208 21.40 6.97 7.35
CA GLY A 208 21.09 8.40 7.39
C GLY A 208 21.30 9.05 6.03
N ARG A 209 22.03 10.18 5.99
CA ARG A 209 22.26 10.95 4.76
C ARG A 209 23.38 10.40 3.88
N SER A 210 24.24 9.53 4.41
CA SER A 210 25.40 9.01 3.66
C SER A 210 25.73 7.58 4.03
N CYS A 211 25.75 6.70 3.03
CA CYS A 211 26.11 5.29 3.18
C CYS A 211 27.63 5.04 3.12
N ALA A 212 28.46 6.07 2.98
CA ALA A 212 29.92 5.91 2.86
C ALA A 212 30.54 5.21 4.08
N ALA A 213 30.09 5.57 5.29
CA ALA A 213 30.58 4.98 6.54
C ALA A 213 29.97 3.60 6.85
N THR A 214 28.98 3.14 6.08
CA THR A 214 28.22 1.90 6.36
C THR A 214 28.38 0.85 5.25
N GLY A 215 29.58 0.76 4.67
CA GLY A 215 29.90 -0.21 3.60
C GLY A 215 29.56 0.27 2.18
N GLY A 216 29.28 1.55 2.00
CA GLY A 216 29.06 2.17 0.69
C GLY A 216 27.77 1.76 -0.01
N GLN A 217 27.68 2.10 -1.29
CA GLN A 217 26.47 1.90 -2.10
C GLN A 217 26.13 0.41 -2.28
N ALA A 218 27.12 -0.48 -2.34
CA ALA A 218 26.87 -1.91 -2.47
C ALA A 218 26.11 -2.48 -1.25
N ALA A 219 26.50 -2.07 -0.04
CA ALA A 219 25.79 -2.46 1.18
C ALA A 219 24.38 -1.87 1.25
N ALA A 220 24.20 -0.64 0.76
CA ALA A 220 22.91 0.02 0.63
C ALA A 220 21.98 -0.76 -0.32
N ASN A 221 22.45 -1.08 -1.52
CA ASN A 221 21.68 -1.81 -2.54
C ASN A 221 21.23 -3.19 -2.03
N LYS A 222 22.11 -3.92 -1.33
CA LYS A 222 21.75 -5.20 -0.72
C LYS A 222 20.64 -5.04 0.32
N TRP A 223 20.75 -4.03 1.18
CA TRP A 223 19.73 -3.75 2.18
C TRP A 223 18.38 -3.41 1.53
N ILE A 224 18.38 -2.56 0.50
CA ILE A 224 17.18 -2.20 -0.26
C ILE A 224 16.54 -3.45 -0.85
N ALA A 225 17.33 -4.32 -1.50
CA ALA A 225 16.83 -5.55 -2.09
C ALA A 225 16.19 -6.48 -1.04
N ASP A 226 16.84 -6.66 0.11
CA ASP A 226 16.34 -7.51 1.19
C ASP A 226 15.01 -6.99 1.77
N VAL A 227 14.89 -5.67 1.98
CA VAL A 227 13.64 -5.03 2.46
C VAL A 227 12.55 -5.12 1.40
N ASN A 228 12.89 -4.93 0.12
CA ASN A 228 11.95 -4.87 -0.98
C ASN A 228 11.18 -6.19 -1.21
N VAL A 229 11.76 -7.34 -0.83
CA VAL A 229 11.07 -8.64 -0.90
C VAL A 229 9.76 -8.61 -0.11
N TYR A 230 9.81 -8.11 1.13
CA TYR A 230 8.66 -8.04 2.01
C TYR A 230 7.79 -6.82 1.72
N TYR A 231 8.43 -5.72 1.31
CA TYR A 231 7.71 -4.53 0.86
C TYR A 231 6.69 -4.88 -0.22
N LYS A 232 7.14 -5.54 -1.31
CA LYS A 232 6.26 -5.94 -2.42
C LYS A 232 5.18 -6.92 -1.97
N ARG A 233 5.52 -7.88 -1.11
CA ARG A 233 4.58 -8.90 -0.66
C ARG A 233 3.41 -8.31 0.14
N ILE A 234 3.67 -7.30 0.96
CA ILE A 234 2.67 -6.73 1.87
C ILE A 234 2.02 -5.48 1.25
N ALA A 235 2.79 -4.55 0.69
CA ALA A 235 2.27 -3.28 0.17
C ALA A 235 1.34 -3.49 -1.04
N MET A 236 1.57 -4.53 -1.85
CA MET A 236 0.73 -4.85 -3.02
C MET A 236 -0.59 -5.57 -2.66
N LEU A 237 -0.89 -5.81 -1.38
CA LEU A 237 -2.18 -6.39 -0.96
C LEU A 237 -3.34 -5.39 -1.06
N ALA A 238 -3.05 -4.10 -1.17
CA ALA A 238 -4.01 -3.01 -1.41
C ALA A 238 -4.24 -2.72 -2.91
N SER A 239 -3.61 -3.49 -3.81
CA SER A 239 -3.67 -3.29 -5.27
C SER A 239 -4.76 -4.11 -5.95
#